data_AF-X1DRS4-F1
#
_entry.id   AF-X1DRS4-F1
#
_cell.length_a   1.000
_cell.length_b   1.000
_cell.length_c   1.000
_cell.angle_alpha   90.00
_cell.angle_beta   90.00
_cell.angle_gamma   90.00
#
_symmetry.space_group_name_H-M   'P 1'
#
loop_
_entity.id
_entity.type
_entity.pdbx_description
1 polymer ?
#
loop_
_entity_poly.entity_id
_entity_poly.type
_entity_poly.pdbx_seq_one_letter_code
_entity_poly.pdbx_strand_id
1 'polypeptide(L)' 'MKTLLEIKNLKTHFFTHEGTVKAVDGVSFKINQGETLGIVGESGSGKSVTALSVMKLIIF' A
#
# COMPACT_ATOMS: atom_id res chain seq x y z
N MET A 1 16.47 -15.21 -8.70
CA MET A 1 15.65 -14.00 -8.94
C MET A 1 16.07 -12.95 -7.93
N LYS A 2 16.39 -11.72 -8.39
CA LYS A 2 16.82 -10.62 -7.52
C LYS A 2 15.60 -9.83 -7.06
N THR A 3 15.39 -9.73 -5.75
CA THR A 3 14.32 -8.88 -5.19
C THR A 3 14.68 -7.40 -5.41
N LEU A 4 13.75 -6.65 -5.99
CA LEU A 4 13.90 -5.22 -6.27
C LEU A 4 13.20 -4.38 -5.21
N LEU A 5 12.00 -4.80 -4.80
CA LEU A 5 11.20 -4.16 -3.76
C LEU A 5 10.70 -5.21 -2.77
N GLU A 6 10.81 -4.92 -1.49
CA GLU A 6 10.19 -5.69 -0.42
C GLU A 6 9.42 -4.75 0.50
N ILE A 7 8.12 -5.02 0.66
CA ILE A 7 7.22 -4.30 1.55
C ILE A 7 6.76 -5.28 2.63
N LYS A 8 6.93 -4.90 3.89
CA LYS A 8 6.60 -5.70 5.06
C LYS A 8 5.68 -4.92 5.97
N ASN A 9 4.51 -5.50 6.28
CA ASN A 9 3.53 -4.98 7.24
C ASN A 9 3.20 -3.49 7.03
N LEU A 10 3.00 -3.08 5.77
CA LEU A 10 2.67 -1.71 5.43
C LEU A 10 1.33 -1.34 6.04
N LYS A 11 1.32 -0.24 6.79
CA LYS A 11 0.12 0.34 7.40
C LYS A 11 0.06 1.82 7.07
N THR A 12 -1.11 2.24 6.58
CA THR A 12 -1.43 3.63 6.32
C THR A 12 -2.80 3.88 6.90
N HIS A 13 -2.83 4.52 8.07
CA HIS A 13 -4.03 4.82 8.83
C HIS A 13 -4.24 6.33 8.85
N PHE A 14 -5.45 6.78 8.55
CA PHE A 14 -5.85 8.17 8.61
C PHE A 14 -6.65 8.42 9.87
N PHE A 15 -6.22 9.40 10.66
CA PHE A 15 -6.88 9.78 11.90
C PHE A 15 -7.82 10.95 11.58
N THR A 16 -9.12 10.68 11.59
CA THR A 16 -10.17 11.69 11.36
C THR A 16 -10.95 11.93 12.64
N HIS A 17 -11.78 12.98 12.67
CA HIS A 17 -12.65 13.25 13.83
C HIS A 17 -13.68 12.12 14.06
N GLU A 18 -14.08 11.42 13.00
CA GLU A 18 -15.05 10.32 13.04
C GLU A 18 -14.39 8.97 13.39
N GLY A 19 -13.07 8.91 13.49
CA GLY A 19 -12.32 7.73 13.89
C GLY A 19 -11.09 7.46 13.04
N THR A 20 -10.51 6.27 13.21
CA THR A 20 -9.34 5.85 12.42
C THR A 20 -9.78 5.07 11.19
N VAL A 21 -9.47 5.61 10.00
CA VAL A 21 -9.64 4.91 8.72
C VAL A 21 -8.38 4.11 8.42
N LYS A 22 -8.48 2.78 8.45
CA LYS A 22 -7.37 1.87 8.17
C LYS A 22 -7.29 1.56 6.67
N ALA A 23 -6.88 2.53 5.86
CA ALA A 23 -6.88 2.40 4.40
C ALA A 23 -5.90 1.33 3.87
N VAL A 24 -4.80 1.10 4.58
CA VAL A 24 -3.90 -0.05 4.37
C VAL A 24 -3.56 -0.60 5.75
N ASP A 25 -3.77 -1.90 6.00
CA ASP A 25 -3.54 -2.49 7.32
C ASP A 25 -2.80 -3.84 7.24
N GLY A 26 -1.46 -3.78 7.20
CA GLY A 26 -0.60 -4.95 7.28
C GLY A 26 -0.29 -5.62 5.95
N VAL A 27 -0.28 -4.86 4.86
CA VAL A 27 0.02 -5.39 3.52
C VAL A 27 1.51 -5.73 3.40
N SER A 28 1.82 -6.93 2.91
CA SER A 28 3.19 -7.39 2.67
C SER A 28 3.30 -8.02 1.28
N PHE A 29 4.31 -7.62 0.51
CA PHE A 29 4.59 -8.21 -0.80
C PHE A 29 6.03 -7.94 -1.21
N LYS A 30 6.50 -8.67 -2.24
CA LYS A 30 7.80 -8.48 -2.87
C LYS A 30 7.61 -8.34 -4.38
N ILE A 31 8.49 -7.58 -5.02
CA ILE A 31 8.57 -7.47 -6.48
C ILE A 31 10.02 -7.79 -6.85
N ASN A 32 10.21 -8.79 -7.70
CA ASN A 32 11.51 -9.14 -8.26
C ASN A 32 11.81 -8.30 -9.49
N GLN A 33 13.09 -8.24 -9.88
CA GLN A 33 13.49 -7.56 -11.10
C GLN A 33 12.80 -8.18 -12.33
N GLY A 34 12.10 -7.35 -13.11
CA GLY A 34 11.34 -7.78 -14.29
C GLY A 34 9.92 -8.29 -14.00
N GLU A 35 9.48 -8.29 -12.74
CA GLU A 35 8.12 -8.68 -12.33
C GLU A 35 7.16 -7.49 -12.39
N THR A 36 5.94 -7.74 -12.86
CA THR A 36 4.84 -6.77 -12.84
C THR A 36 3.81 -7.18 -11.80
N LEU A 37 3.56 -6.31 -10.81
CA LEU A 37 2.52 -6.50 -9.81
C LEU A 37 1.29 -5.64 -10.13
N GLY A 38 0.12 -6.28 -10.23
CA GLY A 38 -1.17 -5.61 -10.34
C GLY A 38 -1.92 -5.59 -9.00
N ILE A 39 -2.48 -4.45 -8.62
CA ILE A 39 -3.35 -4.31 -7.44
C ILE A 39 -4.78 -4.03 -7.91
N VAL A 40 -5.70 -4.95 -7.62
CA VAL A 40 -7.12 -4.90 -8.06
C VAL A 40 -8.06 -4.98 -6.87
N GLY A 41 -9.30 -4.53 -7.07
CA GLY A 41 -10.32 -4.44 -6.00
C GLY A 41 -11.32 -3.31 -6.24
N GLU A 42 -12.39 -3.28 -5.45
CA GLU A 42 -13.48 -2.30 -5.54
C GLU A 42 -13.05 -0.86 -5.18
N SER A 43 -13.85 0.14 -5.56
CA SER A 43 -13.60 1.53 -5.16
C SER A 43 -13.51 1.64 -3.63
N GLY A 44 -12.52 2.39 -3.12
CA GLY A 44 -12.30 2.53 -1.68
C GLY A 44 -11.48 1.41 -1.00
N SER A 45 -11.14 0.32 -1.69
CA SER A 45 -10.42 -0.82 -1.08
C SER A 45 -8.93 -0.60 -0.73
N GLY A 46 -8.40 0.63 -0.85
CA GLY A 46 -7.01 0.95 -0.48
C GLY A 46 -5.95 0.78 -1.59
N LYS A 47 -6.34 0.53 -2.86
CA LYS A 47 -5.40 0.35 -3.98
C LYS A 47 -4.46 1.54 -4.19
N SER A 48 -5.02 2.72 -4.42
CA SER A 48 -4.25 3.95 -4.64
C SER A 48 -3.43 4.33 -3.41
N VAL A 49 -4.00 4.13 -2.21
CA VAL A 49 -3.30 4.40 -0.95
C VAL A 49 -2.09 3.46 -0.80
N THR A 50 -2.21 2.19 -1.17
CA THR A 50 -1.08 1.24 -1.17
C THR A 50 0.04 1.73 -2.09
N ALA A 51 -0.28 2.09 -3.33
CA ALA A 51 0.69 2.58 -4.31
C ALA A 51 1.39 3.87 -3.83
N LEU A 52 0.61 4.86 -3.36
CA LEU A 52 1.14 6.12 -2.84
C LEU A 52 2.00 5.91 -1.59
N SER A 53 1.62 5.00 -0.70
CA SER A 53 2.38 4.69 0.53
C SER A 53 3.75 4.10 0.21
N VAL A 54 3.82 3.20 -0.78
CA VAL A 54 5.09 2.63 -1.28
C VAL A 54 5.99 3.71 -1.87
N MET A 55 5.41 4.65 -2.61
CA MET A 55 6.15 5.76 -3.23
C MET A 55 6.46 6.91 -2.26
N LYS A 56 5.99 6.85 -1.01
CA LYS A 56 6.05 7.95 -0.02
C LYS A 56 5.43 9.26 -0.52
N LEU A 57 4.32 9.15 -1.26
CA LEU A 57 3.56 10.28 -1.83
C LEU A 57 2.23 10.52 -1.11
N ILE A 58 2.08 9.96 0.08
CA ILE A 58 0.96 10.17 0.99
C ILE A 58 1.04 11.61 1.50
N ILE A 59 0.12 12.45 1.04
CA ILE A 59 0.01 13.87 1.39
C ILE A 59 -1.15 14.06 2.37
N PHE A 60 -0.85 14.47 3.60
CA PHE A 60 -1.82 14.78 4.66
C PHE A 60 -1.29 15.95 5.47
#